data_AF-B0E600-F1
#
_entry.id   AF-B0E600-F1
#
_cell.length_a   1.000
_cell.length_b   1.000
_cell.length_c   1.000
_cell.angle_alpha   90.00
_cell.angle_beta   90.00
_cell.angle_gamma   90.00
#
_symmetry.space_group_name_H-M   'P 1'
#
loop_
_entity.id
_entity.type
_entity.pdbx_description
1 polymer ?
#
loop_
_entity_poly.entity_id
_entity_poly.type
_entity_poly.pdbx_seq_one_letter_code
_entity_poly.pdbx_strand_id
1 'polypeptide(L)'
;MRFKEDDKLSEDEFWKNVETRWKEQSTKFKFFNITCFSGVDAHTVPLLKIIAPKIISLSIHTEILPCGLCIELLGALHEMKHLNQIRIDGVTLTALYNSTTIIDLSFNSIILDSINMKRDSAALMSLSKQFLKSHGIIHIDNCRDNNDVEIIKKILPNFKIGVDYTADKSVFKLIASKKLITIPCYHSPFAFPVPEELSSEVIDQVNKINDLYLPTIQQSLPEKLFDAYGLIVIGRLPAPIVSDHLAFLRYNNIQPEIVPLDLSLITTLTRLELRMNKPRTEIIKLPHSLRILDLEIQDNLDGFCTVDGKKGIKELTQLTHLEAKFSDTQSLTLPTSLVSCSLSMCPCLKTIGLEGVNSLTRLEVQACESLGDMKLPSSIKLALFQMCPKIHSLEVPSCLKSLQHVFDPTIKLSYF
;
A
#
# COMPACT_ATOMS: atom_id res chain seq x y z
N MET A 1 15.57 7.54 -19.16
CA MET A 1 16.40 8.74 -19.42
C MET A 1 15.80 10.02 -18.82
N ARG A 2 14.47 10.25 -18.85
CA ARG A 2 13.84 11.50 -18.38
C ARG A 2 13.79 11.74 -16.87
N PHE A 3 13.81 10.71 -16.02
CA PHE A 3 13.72 10.89 -14.56
C PHE A 3 14.93 11.64 -13.95
N LYS A 4 16.11 11.62 -14.59
CA LYS A 4 17.31 12.34 -14.12
C LYS A 4 17.26 13.86 -14.35
N GLU A 5 16.29 14.36 -15.12
CA GLU A 5 16.12 15.79 -15.37
C GLU A 5 15.19 16.44 -14.35
N ASP A 6 14.24 15.67 -13.79
CA ASP A 6 13.28 16.14 -12.79
C ASP A 6 13.99 16.48 -11.45
N ASP A 7 15.09 15.79 -11.10
CA ASP A 7 15.88 16.01 -9.88
C ASP A 7 16.55 17.40 -9.80
N LYS A 8 16.55 18.16 -10.89
CA LYS A 8 17.15 19.51 -10.99
C LYS A 8 16.13 20.64 -11.02
N LEU A 9 14.84 20.28 -11.07
CA LEU A 9 13.75 21.25 -11.14
C LEU A 9 13.47 21.81 -9.75
N SER A 10 13.05 23.07 -9.70
CA SER A 10 12.35 23.57 -8.52
C SER A 10 11.04 22.79 -8.31
N GLU A 11 10.51 22.79 -7.09
CA GLU A 11 9.27 22.08 -6.76
C GLU A 11 8.12 22.51 -7.68
N ASP A 12 7.99 23.80 -7.97
CA ASP A 12 6.98 24.36 -8.89
C ASP A 12 7.16 23.85 -10.33
N GLU A 13 8.39 23.82 -10.83
CA GLU A 13 8.69 23.32 -12.18
C GLU A 13 8.46 21.81 -12.30
N PHE A 14 8.80 21.06 -11.26
CA PHE A 14 8.52 19.63 -11.17
C PHE A 14 7.02 19.38 -11.28
N TRP A 15 6.20 20.04 -10.47
CA TRP A 15 4.75 19.85 -10.48
C TRP A 15 4.11 20.30 -11.79
N LYS A 16 4.59 21.38 -12.40
CA LYS A 16 4.14 21.81 -13.73
C LYS A 16 4.46 20.77 -14.81
N ASN A 17 5.61 20.10 -14.72
CA ASN A 17 5.97 19.01 -15.61
C ASN A 17 5.13 17.76 -15.35
N VAL A 18 4.82 17.43 -14.09
CA VAL A 18 3.89 16.35 -13.75
C VAL A 18 2.50 16.64 -14.32
N GLU A 19 1.99 17.86 -14.13
CA GLU A 19 0.69 18.33 -14.63
C GLU A 19 0.59 18.22 -16.16
N THR A 20 1.62 18.68 -16.87
CA THR A 20 1.68 18.61 -18.34
C THR A 20 1.66 17.17 -18.82
N ARG A 21 2.47 16.30 -18.21
CA ARG A 21 2.48 14.86 -18.52
C ARG A 21 1.11 14.23 -18.26
N TRP A 22 0.45 14.59 -17.17
CA TRP A 22 -0.89 14.10 -16.85
C TRP A 22 -1.94 14.56 -17.86
N LYS A 23 -1.92 15.84 -18.26
CA LYS A 23 -2.80 16.35 -19.32
C LYS A 23 -2.62 15.53 -20.60
N GLU A 24 -1.38 15.34 -21.05
CA GLU A 24 -1.09 14.55 -22.24
C GLU A 24 -1.55 13.09 -22.13
N GLN A 25 -1.18 12.41 -21.04
CA GLN A 25 -1.53 10.99 -20.87
C GLN A 25 -3.03 10.78 -20.66
N SER A 26 -3.69 11.70 -19.96
CA SER A 26 -5.13 11.58 -19.71
C SER A 26 -5.98 11.64 -20.98
N THR A 27 -5.48 12.24 -22.06
CA THR A 27 -6.18 12.23 -23.37
C THR A 27 -6.35 10.82 -23.93
N LYS A 28 -5.48 9.88 -23.55
CA LYS A 28 -5.50 8.50 -24.01
C LYS A 28 -6.57 7.64 -23.34
N PHE A 29 -7.15 8.14 -22.24
CA PHE A 29 -8.13 7.40 -21.45
C PHE A 29 -9.48 8.08 -21.48
N LYS A 30 -10.52 7.24 -21.57
CA LYS A 30 -11.91 7.70 -21.63
C LYS A 30 -12.48 7.96 -20.23
N PHE A 31 -12.13 7.11 -19.26
CA PHE A 31 -12.63 7.18 -17.89
C PHE A 31 -11.56 6.78 -16.85
N PHE A 32 -11.75 7.19 -15.60
CA PHE A 32 -10.86 6.91 -14.46
C PHE A 32 -11.65 6.42 -13.24
N ASN A 33 -11.06 5.48 -12.50
CA ASN A 33 -11.51 5.08 -11.17
C ASN A 33 -10.37 5.36 -10.17
N ILE A 34 -10.67 6.12 -9.12
CA ILE A 34 -9.70 6.52 -8.09
C ILE A 34 -10.07 5.81 -6.80
N THR A 35 -9.25 4.84 -6.40
CA THR A 35 -9.57 3.92 -5.30
C THR A 35 -9.16 4.42 -3.92
N CYS A 36 -8.35 5.48 -3.86
CA CYS A 36 -8.00 6.17 -2.61
C CYS A 36 -7.44 7.55 -2.95
N PHE A 37 -8.01 8.58 -2.33
CA PHE A 37 -7.49 9.94 -2.26
C PHE A 37 -7.45 10.33 -0.80
N SER A 38 -6.30 10.78 -0.32
CA SER A 38 -6.08 11.11 1.08
C SER A 38 -5.58 12.54 1.27
N GLY A 39 -5.64 13.06 2.50
CA GLY A 39 -5.20 14.42 2.80
C GLY A 39 -3.70 14.66 2.57
N VAL A 40 -2.88 13.61 2.54
CA VAL A 40 -1.46 13.71 2.18
C VAL A 40 -1.26 13.91 0.67
N ASP A 41 -2.28 13.63 -0.14
CA ASP A 41 -2.27 13.80 -1.60
C ASP A 41 -2.72 15.20 -2.03
N ALA A 42 -2.69 16.19 -1.12
CA ALA A 42 -3.15 17.56 -1.37
C ALA A 42 -2.57 18.17 -2.66
N HIS A 43 -1.29 17.91 -2.89
CA HIS A 43 -0.53 18.37 -4.06
C HIS A 43 -1.07 17.80 -5.40
N THR A 44 -1.88 16.74 -5.36
CA THR A 44 -2.47 16.11 -6.55
C THR A 44 -3.85 16.67 -6.94
N VAL A 45 -4.44 17.57 -6.16
CA VAL A 45 -5.76 18.16 -6.50
C VAL A 45 -5.79 18.86 -7.86
N PRO A 46 -4.77 19.62 -8.29
CA PRO A 46 -4.73 20.15 -9.66
C PRO A 46 -4.83 19.04 -10.72
N LEU A 47 -4.25 17.86 -10.45
CA LEU A 47 -4.34 16.69 -11.33
C LEU A 47 -5.75 16.10 -11.36
N LEU A 48 -6.42 16.04 -10.21
CA LEU A 48 -7.82 15.62 -10.14
C LEU A 48 -8.72 16.48 -11.02
N LYS A 49 -8.55 17.81 -11.00
CA LYS A 49 -9.33 18.74 -11.83
C LYS A 49 -9.15 18.48 -13.33
N ILE A 50 -7.93 18.15 -13.76
CA ILE A 50 -7.63 17.85 -15.17
C ILE A 50 -8.42 16.65 -15.68
N ILE A 51 -8.55 15.62 -14.85
CA ILE A 51 -9.25 14.39 -15.22
C ILE A 51 -10.69 14.31 -14.70
N ALA A 52 -11.15 15.31 -13.94
CA ALA A 52 -12.44 15.31 -13.27
C ALA A 52 -13.61 14.93 -14.19
N PRO A 53 -13.74 15.49 -15.42
CA PRO A 53 -14.83 15.12 -16.32
C PRO A 53 -14.84 13.64 -16.72
N LYS A 54 -13.75 12.91 -16.51
CA LYS A 54 -13.58 11.49 -16.88
C LYS A 54 -13.64 10.56 -15.67
N ILE A 55 -13.71 11.05 -14.44
CA ILE A 55 -13.78 10.20 -13.25
C ILE A 55 -15.18 9.59 -13.16
N ILE A 56 -15.24 8.26 -12.99
CA ILE A 56 -16.48 7.49 -12.82
C ILE A 56 -16.68 6.95 -11.41
N SER A 57 -15.60 6.77 -10.65
CA SER A 57 -15.64 6.41 -9.24
C SER A 57 -14.46 7.03 -8.49
N LEU A 58 -14.69 7.45 -7.24
CA LEU A 58 -13.70 8.09 -6.38
C LEU A 58 -13.90 7.66 -4.93
N SER A 59 -12.83 7.20 -4.29
CA SER A 59 -12.76 6.90 -2.86
C SER A 59 -11.90 7.93 -2.15
N ILE A 60 -12.41 8.54 -1.09
CA ILE A 60 -11.69 9.51 -0.27
C ILE A 60 -11.60 8.96 1.15
N HIS A 61 -10.36 8.80 1.62
CA HIS A 61 -10.05 8.30 2.95
C HIS A 61 -8.96 9.16 3.55
N THR A 62 -9.24 9.82 4.68
CA THR A 62 -8.20 10.65 5.31
C THR A 62 -8.38 10.77 6.81
N GLU A 63 -7.26 10.72 7.51
CA GLU A 63 -7.18 11.01 8.94
C GLU A 63 -7.24 12.51 9.22
N ILE A 64 -6.73 13.34 8.29
CA ILE A 64 -6.68 14.81 8.41
C ILE A 64 -6.94 15.44 7.03
N LEU A 65 -8.00 16.24 6.90
CA LEU A 65 -8.28 17.05 5.71
C LEU A 65 -8.25 18.55 6.10
N PRO A 66 -7.19 19.30 5.76
CA PRO A 66 -7.16 20.74 6.02
C PRO A 66 -8.33 21.46 5.33
N CYS A 67 -8.91 22.48 5.97
CA CYS A 67 -10.09 23.19 5.47
C CYS A 67 -9.91 23.71 4.03
N GLY A 68 -8.74 24.27 3.70
CA GLY A 68 -8.44 24.73 2.33
C GLY A 68 -8.52 23.59 1.31
N LEU A 69 -8.03 22.40 1.67
CA LEU A 69 -8.07 21.23 0.81
C LEU A 69 -9.50 20.68 0.63
N CYS A 70 -10.33 20.75 1.68
CA CYS A 70 -11.75 20.40 1.57
C CYS A 70 -12.45 21.24 0.49
N ILE A 71 -12.21 22.55 0.49
CA ILE A 71 -12.81 23.49 -0.48
C ILE A 71 -12.35 23.14 -1.90
N GLU A 72 -11.06 22.88 -2.09
CA GLU A 72 -10.53 22.51 -3.40
C GLU A 72 -11.07 21.17 -3.90
N LEU A 73 -11.16 20.16 -3.02
CA LEU A 73 -11.70 18.85 -3.33
C LEU A 73 -13.19 18.93 -3.69
N LEU A 74 -13.98 19.69 -2.93
CA LEU A 74 -15.37 19.96 -3.27
C LEU A 74 -15.46 20.62 -4.64
N GLY A 75 -14.63 21.63 -4.92
CA GLY A 75 -14.55 22.23 -6.25
C GLY A 75 -14.28 21.21 -7.36
N ALA A 76 -13.31 20.31 -7.16
CA ALA A 76 -13.01 19.24 -8.10
C ALA A 76 -14.18 18.26 -8.28
N LEU A 77 -14.88 17.88 -7.21
CA LEU A 77 -16.05 16.99 -7.25
C LEU A 77 -17.18 17.54 -8.13
N HIS A 78 -17.43 18.85 -8.09
CA HIS A 78 -18.45 19.50 -8.93
C HIS A 78 -18.11 19.42 -10.43
N GLU A 79 -16.82 19.28 -10.78
CA GLU A 79 -16.37 19.13 -12.16
C GLU A 79 -16.51 17.68 -12.67
N MET A 80 -16.76 16.71 -11.78
CA MET A 80 -16.83 15.27 -12.11
C MET A 80 -18.20 14.85 -12.67
N LYS A 81 -18.49 15.28 -13.90
CA LYS A 81 -19.79 15.05 -14.57
C LYS A 81 -20.16 13.58 -14.80
N HIS A 82 -19.19 12.66 -14.74
CA HIS A 82 -19.40 11.22 -14.94
C HIS A 82 -19.27 10.40 -13.66
N LEU A 83 -19.14 11.07 -12.50
CA LEU A 83 -18.98 10.37 -11.22
C LEU A 83 -20.26 9.63 -10.87
N ASN A 84 -20.21 8.31 -10.98
CA ASN A 84 -21.35 7.44 -10.71
C ASN A 84 -21.34 6.93 -9.27
N GLN A 85 -20.15 6.81 -8.67
CA GLN A 85 -19.95 6.32 -7.33
C GLN A 85 -18.94 7.17 -6.56
N ILE A 86 -19.25 7.48 -5.31
CA ILE A 86 -18.29 8.09 -4.39
C ILE A 86 -18.23 7.27 -3.11
N ARG A 87 -17.02 7.03 -2.58
CA ARG A 87 -16.80 6.44 -1.26
C ARG A 87 -16.12 7.47 -0.36
N ILE A 88 -16.64 7.66 0.83
CA ILE A 88 -16.17 8.67 1.79
C ILE A 88 -16.19 8.04 3.18
N ASP A 89 -15.08 8.11 3.91
CA ASP A 89 -15.07 7.67 5.31
C ASP A 89 -15.68 8.71 6.28
N GLY A 90 -16.00 8.29 7.50
CA GLY A 90 -16.63 9.17 8.49
C GLY A 90 -15.79 10.39 8.88
N VAL A 91 -14.46 10.24 8.96
CA VAL A 91 -13.54 11.33 9.29
C VAL A 91 -13.58 12.39 8.18
N THR A 92 -13.46 11.96 6.93
CA THR A 92 -13.54 12.81 5.75
C THR A 92 -14.90 13.51 5.68
N LEU A 93 -16.00 12.77 5.88
CA LEU A 93 -17.35 13.32 5.84
C LEU A 93 -17.50 14.46 6.87
N THR A 94 -17.02 14.24 8.09
CA THR A 94 -17.04 15.24 9.16
C THR A 94 -16.12 16.44 8.85
N ALA A 95 -14.94 16.20 8.27
CA ALA A 95 -14.03 17.27 7.87
C ALA A 95 -14.62 18.15 6.75
N LEU A 96 -15.25 17.53 5.74
CA LEU A 96 -15.99 18.24 4.69
C LEU A 96 -17.11 19.07 5.32
N TYR A 97 -17.94 18.46 6.17
CA TYR A 97 -19.02 19.13 6.90
C TYR A 97 -18.57 20.38 7.66
N ASN A 98 -17.46 20.29 8.39
CA ASN A 98 -16.96 21.41 9.19
C ASN A 98 -16.26 22.50 8.36
N SER A 99 -15.86 22.21 7.12
CA SER A 99 -15.05 23.12 6.30
C SER A 99 -15.87 24.21 5.59
N THR A 100 -17.13 23.94 5.28
CA THR A 100 -17.97 24.88 4.52
C THR A 100 -19.45 24.65 4.78
N THR A 101 -20.26 25.71 4.67
CA THR A 101 -21.72 25.65 4.78
C THR A 101 -22.40 25.15 3.51
N ILE A 102 -21.67 25.09 2.38
CA ILE A 102 -22.19 24.68 1.08
C ILE A 102 -21.46 23.42 0.66
N ILE A 103 -22.08 22.28 0.93
CA ILE A 103 -21.62 20.95 0.50
C ILE A 103 -22.72 20.38 -0.38
N ASP A 104 -22.37 19.92 -1.57
CA ASP A 104 -23.26 19.14 -2.42
C ASP A 104 -22.63 17.77 -2.67
N LEU A 105 -23.20 16.76 -2.01
CA LEU A 105 -22.84 15.35 -2.19
C LEU A 105 -24.03 14.57 -2.77
N SER A 106 -24.84 15.19 -3.63
CA SER A 106 -26.02 14.59 -4.26
C SER A 106 -25.68 13.60 -5.37
N PHE A 107 -24.86 12.59 -5.06
CA PHE A 107 -24.45 11.55 -6.01
C PHE A 107 -25.43 10.36 -6.01
N ASN A 108 -25.55 9.68 -7.16
CA ASN A 108 -26.49 8.56 -7.30
C ASN A 108 -26.09 7.33 -6.46
N SER A 109 -24.80 6.97 -6.47
CA SER A 109 -24.26 5.86 -5.66
C SER A 109 -23.24 6.37 -4.65
N ILE A 110 -23.48 6.10 -3.36
CA ILE A 110 -22.62 6.55 -2.27
C ILE A 110 -22.25 5.37 -1.39
N ILE A 111 -20.97 5.27 -1.03
CA ILE A 111 -20.49 4.38 0.02
C ILE A 111 -20.00 5.26 1.16
N LEU A 112 -20.71 5.24 2.28
CA LEU A 112 -20.27 5.86 3.52
C LEU A 112 -19.55 4.80 4.33
N ASP A 113 -18.27 5.01 4.58
CA ASP A 113 -17.42 4.02 5.23
C ASP A 113 -16.97 4.47 6.61
N SER A 114 -16.66 3.52 7.50
CA SER A 114 -16.12 3.78 8.83
C SER A 114 -16.86 4.91 9.59
N ILE A 115 -18.19 4.88 9.55
CA ILE A 115 -19.04 5.88 10.20
C ILE A 115 -19.14 5.54 11.68
N ASN A 116 -18.64 6.42 12.54
CA ASN A 116 -18.81 6.30 13.98
C ASN A 116 -19.96 7.22 14.42
N MET A 117 -21.09 6.65 14.84
CA MET A 117 -22.28 7.43 15.20
C MET A 117 -22.07 8.43 16.35
N LYS A 118 -21.07 8.21 17.22
CA LYS A 118 -20.73 9.17 18.28
C LYS A 118 -20.01 10.40 17.72
N ARG A 119 -19.18 10.22 16.70
CA ARG A 119 -18.36 11.28 16.09
C ARG A 119 -19.08 11.97 14.92
N ASP A 120 -19.66 11.18 14.03
CA ASP A 120 -20.05 11.62 12.68
C ASP A 120 -21.54 11.92 12.55
N SER A 121 -22.34 11.70 13.60
CA SER A 121 -23.80 11.86 13.54
C SER A 121 -24.24 13.27 13.18
N ALA A 122 -23.56 14.33 13.66
CA ALA A 122 -23.90 15.70 13.30
C ALA A 122 -23.79 15.96 11.79
N ALA A 123 -22.67 15.55 11.19
CA ALA A 123 -22.43 15.66 9.75
C ALA A 123 -23.45 14.82 8.97
N LEU A 124 -23.66 13.58 9.39
CA LEU A 124 -24.60 12.67 8.74
C LEU A 124 -26.04 13.17 8.78
N MET A 125 -26.50 13.66 9.93
CA MET A 125 -27.84 14.23 10.10
C MET A 125 -28.01 15.48 9.21
N SER A 126 -27.00 16.35 9.13
CA SER A 126 -27.04 17.55 8.31
C SER A 126 -27.10 17.23 6.81
N LEU A 127 -26.29 16.26 6.37
CA LEU A 127 -26.17 15.88 4.96
C LEU A 127 -27.25 14.88 4.49
N SER A 128 -27.93 14.21 5.42
CA SER A 128 -28.95 13.18 5.13
C SER A 128 -29.99 13.61 4.07
N LYS A 129 -30.41 14.88 4.09
CA LYS A 129 -31.38 15.42 3.12
C LYS A 129 -30.87 15.36 1.67
N GLN A 130 -29.56 15.50 1.47
CA GLN A 130 -28.93 15.40 0.15
C GLN A 130 -28.91 13.95 -0.35
N PHE A 131 -28.75 13.01 0.59
CA PHE A 131 -28.67 11.58 0.32
C PHE A 131 -30.03 10.89 0.12
N LEU A 132 -31.15 11.61 0.28
CA LEU A 132 -32.50 11.03 0.15
C LEU A 132 -32.77 10.41 -1.22
N LYS A 133 -32.15 10.94 -2.29
CA LYS A 133 -32.27 10.39 -3.66
C LYS A 133 -31.15 9.41 -4.01
N SER A 134 -30.11 9.34 -3.18
CA SER A 134 -28.97 8.46 -3.35
C SER A 134 -29.30 7.04 -2.90
N HIS A 135 -28.63 6.06 -3.49
CA HIS A 135 -28.63 4.68 -3.03
C HIS A 135 -27.21 4.27 -2.67
N GLY A 136 -27.05 3.37 -1.71
CA GLY A 136 -25.71 3.15 -1.21
C GLY A 136 -25.54 2.10 -0.16
N ILE A 137 -24.33 2.06 0.37
CA ILE A 137 -23.96 1.27 1.54
C ILE A 137 -23.45 2.25 2.58
N ILE A 138 -23.90 2.11 3.82
CA ILE A 138 -23.33 2.80 4.98
C ILE A 138 -22.75 1.77 5.92
N HIS A 139 -21.45 1.84 6.17
CA HIS A 139 -20.75 1.02 7.14
C HIS A 139 -20.62 1.78 8.46
N ILE A 140 -21.16 1.21 9.54
CA ILE A 140 -21.11 1.78 10.88
C ILE A 140 -20.04 1.06 11.71
N ASP A 141 -19.02 1.81 12.11
CA ASP A 141 -17.98 1.34 13.03
C ASP A 141 -18.48 1.42 14.48
N ASN A 142 -18.25 0.35 15.26
CA ASN A 142 -18.64 0.26 16.67
C ASN A 142 -20.14 0.54 16.90
N CYS A 143 -21.02 -0.08 16.12
CA CYS A 143 -22.47 0.07 16.27
C CYS A 143 -22.92 -0.36 17.67
N ARG A 144 -23.40 0.56 18.51
CA ARG A 144 -23.56 0.30 19.96
C ARG A 144 -24.85 -0.41 20.33
N ASP A 145 -25.90 -0.22 19.55
CA ASP A 145 -27.20 -0.80 19.79
C ASP A 145 -28.10 -0.70 18.55
N ASN A 146 -29.33 -1.21 18.67
CA ASN A 146 -30.34 -1.10 17.62
C ASN A 146 -30.80 0.34 17.36
N ASN A 147 -30.61 1.27 18.30
CA ASN A 147 -31.02 2.66 18.11
C ASN A 147 -30.12 3.37 17.10
N ASP A 148 -28.80 3.11 17.10
CA ASP A 148 -27.89 3.59 16.05
C ASP A 148 -28.40 3.15 14.65
N VAL A 149 -28.84 1.89 14.50
CA VAL A 149 -29.40 1.35 13.25
C VAL A 149 -30.72 2.02 12.86
N GLU A 150 -31.65 2.20 13.80
CA GLU A 150 -32.95 2.81 13.52
C GLU A 150 -32.82 4.29 13.16
N ILE A 151 -31.86 5.01 13.76
CA ILE A 151 -31.51 6.36 13.34
C ILE A 151 -31.06 6.35 11.88
N ILE A 152 -30.13 5.47 11.49
CA ILE A 152 -29.64 5.38 10.11
C ILE A 152 -30.77 5.06 9.13
N LYS A 153 -31.63 4.07 9.41
CA LYS A 153 -32.78 3.77 8.53
C LYS A 153 -33.70 4.96 8.34
N LYS A 154 -33.88 5.78 9.38
CA LYS A 154 -34.73 6.96 9.31
C LYS A 154 -34.12 8.06 8.43
N ILE A 155 -32.80 8.26 8.49
CA ILE A 155 -32.14 9.36 7.78
C ILE A 155 -31.59 8.95 6.40
N LEU A 156 -31.33 7.67 6.18
CA LEU A 156 -30.84 7.08 4.94
C LEU A 156 -31.68 5.84 4.54
N PRO A 157 -32.98 6.00 4.24
CA PRO A 157 -33.88 4.88 4.00
C PRO A 157 -33.51 4.02 2.77
N ASN A 158 -32.73 4.58 1.83
CA ASN A 158 -32.31 3.91 0.59
C ASN A 158 -30.92 3.26 0.67
N PHE A 159 -30.30 3.27 1.85
CA PHE A 159 -28.97 2.71 2.06
C PHE A 159 -29.06 1.33 2.71
N LYS A 160 -28.23 0.40 2.22
CA LYS A 160 -27.97 -0.84 2.94
C LYS A 160 -27.02 -0.54 4.09
N ILE A 161 -27.36 -1.02 5.28
CA ILE A 161 -26.55 -0.77 6.47
C ILE A 161 -25.61 -1.96 6.67
N GLY A 162 -24.33 -1.67 6.67
CA GLY A 162 -23.25 -2.53 7.08
C GLY A 162 -22.82 -2.22 8.51
N VAL A 163 -22.50 -3.24 9.30
CA VAL A 163 -21.89 -3.08 10.63
C VAL A 163 -20.64 -3.96 10.72
N ASP A 164 -19.64 -3.49 11.47
CA ASP A 164 -18.44 -4.27 11.75
C ASP A 164 -18.68 -5.34 12.84
N TYR A 165 -17.65 -6.15 13.08
CA TYR A 165 -17.70 -7.19 14.10
C TYR A 165 -17.66 -6.64 15.55
N THR A 166 -17.35 -5.35 15.73
CA THR A 166 -17.35 -4.71 17.05
C THR A 166 -18.74 -4.20 17.44
N ALA A 167 -19.73 -4.37 16.55
CA ALA A 167 -21.12 -4.10 16.86
C ALA A 167 -21.59 -4.85 18.12
N ASP A 168 -22.41 -4.19 18.92
CA ASP A 168 -22.97 -4.76 20.14
C ASP A 168 -23.85 -5.98 19.84
N LYS A 169 -23.84 -6.94 20.77
CA LYS A 169 -24.58 -8.20 20.65
C LYS A 169 -26.08 -7.99 20.43
N SER A 170 -26.65 -6.88 20.90
CA SER A 170 -28.06 -6.53 20.68
C SER A 170 -28.43 -6.39 19.20
N VAL A 171 -27.44 -6.11 18.33
CA VAL A 171 -27.59 -5.91 16.89
C VAL A 171 -27.48 -7.23 16.10
N PHE A 172 -26.96 -8.30 16.71
CA PHE A 172 -26.71 -9.58 16.02
C PHE A 172 -27.99 -10.24 15.51
N LYS A 173 -29.13 -9.99 16.15
CA LYS A 173 -30.44 -10.44 15.64
C LYS A 173 -30.79 -9.79 14.30
N LEU A 174 -30.39 -8.53 14.08
CA LEU A 174 -30.60 -7.82 12.82
C LEU A 174 -29.64 -8.33 11.73
N ILE A 175 -28.41 -8.67 12.09
CA ILE A 175 -27.44 -9.32 11.20
C ILE A 175 -27.96 -10.71 10.78
N ALA A 176 -28.32 -11.56 11.75
CA ALA A 176 -28.81 -12.92 11.49
C ALA A 176 -30.10 -12.93 10.63
N SER A 177 -30.94 -11.91 10.77
CA SER A 177 -32.14 -11.73 9.94
C SER A 177 -31.88 -11.05 8.58
N LYS A 178 -30.62 -10.84 8.20
CA LYS A 178 -30.19 -10.19 6.95
C LYS A 178 -30.74 -8.77 6.76
N LYS A 179 -31.17 -8.13 7.84
CA LYS A 179 -31.59 -6.71 7.85
C LYS A 179 -30.38 -5.78 7.84
N LEU A 180 -29.22 -6.29 8.23
CA LEU A 180 -27.92 -5.63 8.15
C LEU A 180 -26.95 -6.54 7.40
N ILE A 181 -25.99 -5.91 6.72
CA ILE A 181 -24.84 -6.58 6.14
C ILE A 181 -23.73 -6.57 7.21
N THR A 182 -22.98 -7.64 7.34
CA THR A 182 -21.71 -7.62 8.09
C THR A 182 -20.59 -7.24 7.15
N ILE A 183 -19.86 -6.18 7.49
CA ILE A 183 -18.67 -5.77 6.75
C ILE A 183 -17.47 -6.21 7.58
N PRO A 184 -16.61 -7.12 7.06
CA PRO A 184 -15.38 -7.46 7.77
C PRO A 184 -14.52 -6.21 7.88
N CYS A 185 -14.20 -5.80 9.11
CA CYS A 185 -13.39 -4.62 9.40
C CYS A 185 -12.06 -4.67 8.66
N TYR A 186 -11.71 -3.56 7.99
CA TYR A 186 -10.39 -3.35 7.41
C TYR A 186 -9.39 -2.67 8.38
N HIS A 187 -9.75 -2.43 9.65
CA HIS A 187 -8.94 -1.57 10.55
C HIS A 187 -8.59 -2.08 11.97
N SER A 188 -8.80 -3.34 12.36
CA SER A 188 -8.21 -3.83 13.64
C SER A 188 -7.98 -5.34 13.69
N PRO A 189 -6.86 -5.84 14.29
CA PRO A 189 -6.41 -7.24 14.22
C PRO A 189 -7.03 -8.19 15.26
N PHE A 190 -8.20 -7.87 15.84
CA PHE A 190 -8.81 -8.73 16.87
C PHE A 190 -10.23 -9.15 16.49
N ALA A 191 -10.42 -10.37 16.00
CA ALA A 191 -11.71 -11.06 16.07
C ALA A 191 -11.68 -12.03 17.27
N PHE A 192 -12.63 -11.91 18.19
CA PHE A 192 -12.81 -12.83 19.33
C PHE A 192 -13.68 -14.05 18.94
N PRO A 193 -13.57 -15.18 19.66
CA PRO A 193 -14.18 -16.45 19.30
C PRO A 193 -15.69 -16.50 19.56
N VAL A 194 -16.41 -17.21 18.71
CA VAL A 194 -17.84 -17.53 18.82
C VAL A 194 -18.02 -18.77 19.72
N PRO A 195 -19.04 -18.84 20.60
CA PRO A 195 -19.24 -19.96 21.54
C PRO A 195 -19.48 -21.34 20.89
N GLU A 196 -19.24 -22.38 21.68
CA GLU A 196 -18.93 -23.76 21.28
C GLU A 196 -20.02 -24.60 20.59
N GLU A 197 -21.26 -24.15 20.44
CA GLU A 197 -22.24 -24.88 19.61
C GLU A 197 -23.01 -23.97 18.65
N LEU A 198 -22.53 -23.97 17.40
CA LEU A 198 -23.21 -23.49 16.21
C LEU A 198 -23.83 -24.68 15.48
N SER A 199 -25.12 -24.62 15.15
CA SER A 199 -25.75 -25.65 14.32
C SER A 199 -25.19 -25.62 12.89
N SER A 200 -25.14 -26.79 12.25
CA SER A 200 -24.63 -26.98 10.88
C SER A 200 -25.34 -26.09 9.84
N GLU A 201 -26.60 -25.76 10.10
CA GLU A 201 -27.44 -24.90 9.26
C GLU A 201 -27.05 -23.40 9.36
N VAL A 202 -26.48 -22.96 10.49
CA VAL A 202 -26.00 -21.59 10.69
C VAL A 202 -24.63 -21.38 10.05
N ILE A 203 -23.76 -22.39 10.09
CA ILE A 203 -22.45 -22.38 9.41
C ILE A 203 -22.63 -22.28 7.88
N ASP A 204 -23.61 -22.99 7.32
CA ASP A 204 -23.85 -22.99 5.88
C ASP A 204 -24.51 -21.70 5.36
N GLN A 205 -25.29 -21.02 6.22
CA GLN A 205 -25.90 -19.73 5.90
C GLN A 205 -24.91 -18.56 5.96
N VAL A 206 -23.94 -18.58 6.88
CA VAL A 206 -22.86 -17.57 6.95
C VAL A 206 -21.94 -17.68 5.73
N ASN A 207 -21.62 -18.90 5.30
CA ASN A 207 -20.80 -19.14 4.10
C ASN A 207 -21.50 -18.65 2.81
N LYS A 208 -22.80 -18.92 2.64
CA LYS A 208 -23.59 -18.40 1.50
C LYS A 208 -23.74 -16.87 1.46
N ILE A 209 -23.62 -16.17 2.59
CA ILE A 209 -23.70 -14.71 2.65
C ILE A 209 -22.36 -14.06 2.27
N ASN A 210 -21.24 -14.68 2.64
CA ASN A 210 -19.89 -14.25 2.27
C ASN A 210 -19.62 -14.42 0.76
N ASP A 211 -20.21 -15.44 0.12
CA ASP A 211 -20.02 -15.71 -1.32
C ASP A 211 -20.77 -14.73 -2.25
N LEU A 212 -21.77 -13.99 -1.75
CA LEU A 212 -22.63 -13.11 -2.55
C LEU A 212 -22.29 -11.61 -2.47
N TYR A 213 -21.37 -11.19 -1.59
CA TYR A 213 -21.16 -9.76 -1.27
C TYR A 213 -19.82 -9.14 -1.71
N LEU A 214 -19.11 -9.75 -2.66
CA LEU A 214 -18.01 -9.11 -3.41
C LEU A 214 -18.33 -8.78 -4.89
N PRO A 215 -19.50 -8.24 -5.28
CA PRO A 215 -19.69 -7.79 -6.66
C PRO A 215 -19.10 -6.39 -6.83
N THR A 216 -17.76 -6.29 -6.86
CA THR A 216 -16.92 -5.45 -7.74
C THR A 216 -15.47 -5.55 -7.26
N ILE A 217 -14.92 -6.76 -7.30
CA ILE A 217 -13.47 -6.90 -7.53
C ILE A 217 -13.19 -6.21 -8.87
N GLN A 218 -12.42 -5.12 -8.77
CA GLN A 218 -11.47 -4.63 -9.76
C GLN A 218 -11.70 -5.15 -11.19
N GLN A 219 -12.48 -4.41 -11.99
CA GLN A 219 -12.45 -4.58 -13.44
C GLN A 219 -11.73 -3.41 -14.08
N SER A 220 -10.54 -3.75 -14.57
CA SER A 220 -9.77 -3.17 -15.69
C SER A 220 -9.40 -1.68 -15.63
N LEU A 221 -8.14 -1.41 -15.29
CA LEU A 221 -7.37 -0.40 -16.03
C LEU A 221 -6.83 -1.07 -17.32
N PRO A 222 -6.84 -0.39 -18.48
CA PRO A 222 -6.26 -0.92 -19.71
C PRO A 222 -4.77 -1.24 -19.55
N GLU A 223 -4.29 -2.34 -20.17
CA GLU A 223 -2.90 -2.82 -20.19
C GLU A 223 -1.83 -1.72 -20.42
N LYS A 224 -2.19 -0.65 -21.14
CA LYS A 224 -1.27 0.46 -21.48
C LYS A 224 -1.03 1.47 -20.35
N LEU A 225 -1.74 1.38 -19.23
CA LEU A 225 -1.49 2.21 -18.03
C LEU A 225 -0.45 1.61 -17.09
N PHE A 226 -0.20 0.31 -17.18
CA PHE A 226 0.74 -0.41 -16.30
C PHE A 226 2.21 -0.01 -16.56
N ASP A 227 2.55 0.40 -17.78
CA ASP A 227 3.90 0.84 -18.13
C ASP A 227 4.22 2.27 -17.66
N ALA A 228 3.21 3.06 -17.28
CA ALA A 228 3.40 4.46 -16.93
C ALA A 228 3.33 4.73 -15.43
N TYR A 229 2.39 4.13 -14.70
CA TYR A 229 2.19 4.39 -13.27
C TYR A 229 1.58 3.15 -12.61
N GLY A 230 2.40 2.40 -11.87
CA GLY A 230 2.03 1.13 -11.25
C GLY A 230 0.83 1.22 -10.31
N LEU A 231 0.01 0.17 -10.32
CA LEU A 231 -1.06 -0.04 -9.33
C LEU A 231 -0.42 -0.21 -7.94
N ILE A 232 -0.60 0.76 -7.04
CA ILE A 232 -0.20 0.63 -5.63
C ILE A 232 -1.39 0.05 -4.87
N VAL A 233 -1.34 -1.24 -4.54
CA VAL A 233 -2.29 -1.85 -3.60
C VAL A 233 -1.74 -1.65 -2.19
N ILE A 234 -2.33 -0.72 -1.42
CA ILE A 234 -2.07 -0.57 0.02
C ILE A 234 -3.29 -1.15 0.76
N GLY A 235 -3.16 -2.37 1.28
CA GLY A 235 -4.22 -3.03 2.03
C GLY A 235 -3.91 -4.49 2.39
N ARG A 236 -4.48 -4.97 3.50
CA ARG A 236 -4.36 -6.38 3.94
C ARG A 236 -5.19 -7.26 2.99
N LEU A 237 -4.57 -8.29 2.45
CA LEU A 237 -5.19 -9.23 1.52
C LEU A 237 -5.82 -10.39 2.31
N PRO A 238 -7.13 -10.67 2.20
CA PRO A 238 -7.73 -11.86 2.81
C PRO A 238 -7.54 -13.07 1.88
N ALA A 239 -7.20 -14.23 2.48
CA ALA A 239 -7.03 -15.54 1.84
C ALA A 239 -5.88 -15.63 0.80
N PRO A 240 -5.38 -16.85 0.48
CA PRO A 240 -4.35 -17.01 -0.55
C PRO A 240 -4.85 -16.45 -1.89
N ILE A 241 -4.20 -15.37 -2.34
CA ILE A 241 -4.40 -14.86 -3.69
C ILE A 241 -3.79 -15.89 -4.64
N VAL A 242 -4.66 -16.61 -5.34
CA VAL A 242 -4.31 -17.26 -6.61
C VAL A 242 -4.73 -16.26 -7.69
N SER A 243 -3.89 -15.25 -7.95
CA SER A 243 -4.14 -14.27 -9.01
C SER A 243 -2.95 -14.24 -9.93
N ASP A 244 -3.21 -14.50 -11.20
CA ASP A 244 -2.23 -14.49 -12.29
C ASP A 244 -1.92 -13.06 -12.79
N HIS A 245 -2.34 -12.01 -12.05
CA HIS A 245 -2.32 -10.63 -12.53
C HIS A 245 -1.74 -9.61 -11.54
N LEU A 246 -1.29 -10.02 -10.36
CA LEU A 246 -0.70 -9.11 -9.38
C LEU A 246 0.82 -9.00 -9.60
N ALA A 247 1.30 -7.85 -10.07
CA ALA A 247 2.71 -7.63 -10.38
C ALA A 247 3.49 -6.89 -9.27
N PHE A 248 2.81 -6.12 -8.42
CA PHE A 248 3.42 -5.26 -7.40
C PHE A 248 2.60 -5.25 -6.10
N LEU A 249 3.30 -5.32 -4.97
CA LEU A 249 2.73 -5.24 -3.63
C LEU A 249 3.58 -4.33 -2.74
N ARG A 250 2.93 -3.42 -1.99
CA ARG A 250 3.60 -2.50 -1.06
C ARG A 250 2.89 -2.47 0.28
N TYR A 251 3.67 -2.63 1.35
CA TYR A 251 3.21 -2.41 2.72
C TYR A 251 4.12 -1.42 3.44
N ASN A 252 3.51 -0.40 4.05
CA ASN A 252 4.21 0.61 4.83
C ASN A 252 3.71 0.61 6.28
N ASN A 253 4.62 0.67 7.26
CA ASN A 253 4.32 0.85 8.68
C ASN A 253 3.35 -0.17 9.28
N ILE A 254 3.38 -1.41 8.80
CA ILE A 254 2.47 -2.46 9.25
C ILE A 254 3.04 -3.26 10.42
N GLN A 255 2.14 -3.79 11.26
CA GLN A 255 2.51 -4.81 12.25
C GLN A 255 2.87 -6.11 11.52
N PRO A 256 3.89 -6.86 11.96
CA PRO A 256 4.36 -8.06 11.28
C PRO A 256 3.29 -9.10 10.99
N GLU A 257 2.36 -9.31 11.91
CA GLU A 257 1.27 -10.28 11.85
C GLU A 257 0.26 -9.97 10.72
N ILE A 258 0.40 -8.81 10.06
CA ILE A 258 -0.43 -8.36 8.96
C ILE A 258 0.02 -8.91 7.61
N VAL A 259 1.32 -9.15 7.41
CA VAL A 259 1.81 -9.66 6.12
C VAL A 259 1.41 -11.13 5.95
N PRO A 260 0.81 -11.52 4.81
CA PRO A 260 0.54 -12.93 4.52
C PRO A 260 1.83 -13.76 4.59
N LEU A 261 1.75 -14.94 5.22
CA LEU A 261 2.89 -15.85 5.34
C LEU A 261 3.20 -16.58 4.04
N ASP A 262 2.26 -16.64 3.10
CA ASP A 262 2.43 -17.35 1.84
C ASP A 262 2.11 -16.45 0.65
N LEU A 263 3.13 -15.75 0.15
CA LEU A 263 3.09 -14.99 -1.10
C LEU A 263 3.52 -15.85 -2.30
N SER A 264 3.95 -17.10 -2.08
CA SER A 264 4.45 -17.97 -3.15
C SER A 264 3.37 -18.35 -4.18
N LEU A 265 2.10 -18.27 -3.77
CA LEU A 265 0.93 -18.51 -4.62
C LEU A 265 0.68 -17.40 -5.64
N ILE A 266 1.28 -16.22 -5.45
CA ILE A 266 1.17 -15.07 -6.35
C ILE A 266 2.31 -15.14 -7.38
N THR A 267 2.17 -16.07 -8.34
CA THR A 267 3.21 -16.43 -9.31
C THR A 267 3.59 -15.30 -10.28
N THR A 268 2.82 -14.21 -10.30
CA THR A 268 3.11 -13.02 -11.12
C THR A 268 3.73 -11.87 -10.33
N LEU A 269 3.93 -12.01 -9.03
CA LEU A 269 4.46 -10.92 -8.21
C LEU A 269 5.92 -10.65 -8.59
N THR A 270 6.18 -9.49 -9.17
CA THR A 270 7.52 -9.08 -9.63
C THR A 270 8.18 -8.04 -8.74
N ARG A 271 7.41 -7.28 -7.96
CA ARG A 271 7.93 -6.28 -7.03
C ARG A 271 7.25 -6.40 -5.67
N LEU A 272 8.05 -6.37 -4.62
CA LEU A 272 7.60 -6.38 -3.24
C LEU A 272 8.32 -5.29 -2.44
N GLU A 273 7.55 -4.42 -1.80
CA GLU A 273 8.04 -3.41 -0.86
C GLU A 273 7.43 -3.68 0.52
N LEU A 274 8.28 -3.90 1.53
CA LEU A 274 7.84 -4.17 2.90
C LEU A 274 8.59 -3.28 3.88
N ARG A 275 7.84 -2.44 4.61
CA ARG A 275 8.34 -1.66 5.74
C ARG A 275 7.65 -2.11 7.03
N MET A 276 8.40 -2.75 7.92
CA MET A 276 7.92 -3.38 9.15
C MET A 276 8.59 -2.74 10.36
N ASN A 277 7.75 -2.28 11.30
CA ASN A 277 8.21 -1.48 12.45
C ASN A 277 8.57 -2.34 13.66
N LYS A 278 8.42 -3.66 13.55
CA LYS A 278 8.74 -4.65 14.58
C LYS A 278 9.32 -5.91 13.91
N PRO A 279 10.11 -6.70 14.64
CA PRO A 279 10.56 -8.00 14.18
C PRO A 279 9.40 -9.01 14.11
N ARG A 280 9.53 -9.99 13.23
CA ARG A 280 8.63 -11.12 13.03
C ARG A 280 9.34 -12.43 13.35
N THR A 281 8.61 -13.33 14.00
CA THR A 281 9.09 -14.70 14.27
C THR A 281 8.78 -15.70 13.15
N GLU A 282 7.78 -15.40 12.34
CA GLU A 282 7.27 -16.26 11.27
C GLU A 282 7.97 -15.99 9.94
N ILE A 283 8.23 -17.05 9.17
CA ILE A 283 8.91 -16.99 7.87
C ILE A 283 7.90 -16.73 6.75
N ILE A 284 8.17 -15.76 5.90
CA ILE A 284 7.35 -15.46 4.72
C ILE A 284 7.80 -16.31 3.52
N LYS A 285 6.89 -17.01 2.85
CA LYS A 285 7.18 -17.66 1.58
C LYS A 285 7.02 -16.66 0.44
N LEU A 286 8.09 -16.43 -0.30
CA LEU A 286 8.12 -15.50 -1.42
C LEU A 286 8.04 -16.24 -2.77
N PRO A 287 7.42 -15.65 -3.80
CA PRO A 287 7.34 -16.27 -5.13
C PRO A 287 8.63 -16.09 -5.93
N HIS A 288 8.92 -17.07 -6.79
CA HIS A 288 10.09 -17.09 -7.68
C HIS A 288 10.13 -15.94 -8.71
N SER A 289 8.97 -15.36 -9.00
CA SER A 289 8.80 -14.29 -9.98
C SER A 289 9.34 -12.93 -9.54
N LEU A 290 9.75 -12.77 -8.28
CA LEU A 290 10.21 -11.50 -7.75
C LEU A 290 11.49 -11.02 -8.46
N ARG A 291 11.41 -9.80 -8.98
CA ARG A 291 12.49 -9.07 -9.67
C ARG A 291 13.00 -7.90 -8.86
N ILE A 292 12.15 -7.30 -8.03
CA ILE A 292 12.47 -6.15 -7.19
C ILE A 292 12.00 -6.46 -5.76
N LEU A 293 12.90 -6.29 -4.81
CA LEU A 293 12.63 -6.48 -3.39
C LEU A 293 13.18 -5.29 -2.63
N ASP A 294 12.30 -4.62 -1.88
CA ASP A 294 12.64 -3.49 -1.05
C ASP A 294 12.14 -3.74 0.37
N LEU A 295 13.07 -3.78 1.33
CA LEU A 295 12.81 -4.21 2.69
C LEU A 295 13.32 -3.17 3.69
N GLU A 296 12.47 -2.79 4.64
CA GLU A 296 12.88 -2.20 5.91
C GLU A 296 12.28 -3.04 7.02
N ILE A 297 13.10 -3.88 7.63
CA ILE A 297 12.68 -4.84 8.65
C ILE A 297 13.59 -4.71 9.86
N GLN A 298 13.15 -5.21 11.01
CA GLN A 298 13.98 -5.33 12.21
C GLN A 298 14.45 -6.78 12.43
N ASP A 299 14.33 -7.62 11.40
CA ASP A 299 14.61 -9.06 11.47
C ASP A 299 15.95 -9.43 10.85
N ASN A 300 16.34 -10.68 11.10
CA ASN A 300 17.33 -11.37 10.30
C ASN A 300 16.78 -11.65 8.90
N LEU A 301 17.43 -11.10 7.87
CA LEU A 301 17.01 -11.19 6.47
C LEU A 301 17.05 -12.63 5.90
N ASP A 302 17.98 -13.47 6.35
CA ASP A 302 18.03 -14.89 5.95
C ASP A 302 16.96 -15.72 6.67
N GLY A 303 16.56 -15.31 7.88
CA GLY A 303 15.45 -15.89 8.63
C GLY A 303 14.07 -15.39 8.19
N PHE A 304 14.02 -14.27 7.48
CA PHE A 304 12.79 -13.56 7.11
C PHE A 304 11.93 -14.32 6.11
N CYS A 305 12.55 -15.03 5.16
CA CYS A 305 11.81 -15.63 4.05
C CYS A 305 12.28 -17.03 3.62
N THR A 306 11.40 -17.71 2.91
CA THR A 306 11.70 -18.92 2.13
C THR A 306 11.18 -18.80 0.71
N VAL A 307 11.79 -19.54 -0.21
CA VAL A 307 11.50 -19.57 -1.64
C VAL A 307 11.58 -21.03 -2.06
N ASP A 308 10.47 -21.63 -2.52
CA ASP A 308 10.29 -23.08 -2.72
C ASP A 308 10.85 -23.93 -1.55
N GLY A 309 10.58 -23.50 -0.33
CA GLY A 309 10.98 -24.21 0.90
C GLY A 309 12.46 -24.07 1.28
N LYS A 310 13.28 -23.37 0.48
CA LYS A 310 14.66 -23.02 0.82
C LYS A 310 14.73 -21.65 1.49
N LYS A 311 15.66 -21.45 2.42
CA LYS A 311 15.73 -20.24 3.25
C LYS A 311 16.52 -19.10 2.60
N GLY A 312 16.04 -17.88 2.84
CA GLY A 312 16.73 -16.64 2.53
C GLY A 312 16.50 -16.15 1.11
N ILE A 313 16.83 -14.87 0.90
CA ILE A 313 16.61 -14.19 -0.38
C ILE A 313 17.53 -14.68 -1.51
N LYS A 314 18.62 -15.40 -1.19
CA LYS A 314 19.57 -15.95 -2.17
C LYS A 314 18.91 -16.88 -3.21
N GLU A 315 17.76 -17.45 -2.84
CA GLU A 315 16.99 -18.38 -3.67
C GLU A 315 16.10 -17.65 -4.69
N LEU A 316 15.96 -16.32 -4.60
CA LEU A 316 15.23 -15.50 -5.58
C LEU A 316 16.04 -15.32 -6.87
N THR A 317 16.10 -16.37 -7.69
CA THR A 317 16.91 -16.44 -8.92
C THR A 317 16.50 -15.48 -10.04
N GLN A 318 15.37 -14.78 -9.91
CA GLN A 318 14.94 -13.73 -10.83
C GLN A 318 15.13 -12.32 -10.25
N LEU A 319 15.63 -12.20 -9.02
CA LEU A 319 15.78 -10.91 -8.34
C LEU A 319 16.89 -10.10 -9.01
N THR A 320 16.53 -8.93 -9.52
CA THR A 320 17.45 -8.03 -10.23
C THR A 320 17.79 -6.80 -9.40
N HIS A 321 16.91 -6.38 -8.50
CA HIS A 321 17.08 -5.21 -7.65
C HIS A 321 16.75 -5.55 -6.19
N LEU A 322 17.67 -5.23 -5.30
CA LEU A 322 17.49 -5.34 -3.86
C LEU A 322 17.77 -3.98 -3.21
N GLU A 323 16.82 -3.52 -2.41
CA GLU A 323 17.02 -2.46 -1.42
C GLU A 323 16.67 -3.03 -0.04
N ALA A 324 17.56 -2.92 0.94
CA ALA A 324 17.32 -3.52 2.23
C ALA A 324 17.89 -2.72 3.40
N LYS A 325 17.11 -2.70 4.48
CA LYS A 325 17.48 -2.25 5.82
C LYS A 325 17.03 -3.32 6.81
N PHE A 326 17.97 -3.79 7.65
CA PHE A 326 17.76 -4.85 8.64
C PHE A 326 18.73 -4.70 9.81
N SER A 327 18.37 -5.16 11.00
CA SER A 327 19.18 -4.95 12.21
C SER A 327 20.09 -6.12 12.57
N ASP A 328 19.69 -7.37 12.30
CA ASP A 328 20.23 -8.53 13.03
C ASP A 328 21.09 -9.49 12.18
N THR A 329 21.16 -9.27 10.86
CA THR A 329 21.92 -10.14 9.94
C THR A 329 23.42 -9.83 10.00
N GLN A 330 24.25 -10.84 10.32
CA GLN A 330 25.72 -10.68 10.33
C GLN A 330 26.39 -10.95 8.99
N SER A 331 25.83 -11.83 8.18
CA SER A 331 26.34 -12.18 6.85
C SER A 331 25.17 -12.29 5.89
N LEU A 332 25.25 -11.66 4.73
CA LEU A 332 24.19 -11.70 3.72
C LEU A 332 24.66 -12.39 2.46
N THR A 333 24.01 -13.48 2.05
CA THR A 333 24.27 -14.10 0.74
C THR A 333 23.30 -13.54 -0.29
N LEU A 334 23.84 -13.01 -1.39
CA LEU A 334 23.04 -12.37 -2.43
C LEU A 334 22.60 -13.37 -3.53
N PRO A 335 21.39 -13.23 -4.09
CA PRO A 335 20.99 -13.98 -5.28
C PRO A 335 21.87 -13.63 -6.49
N THR A 336 22.23 -14.64 -7.28
CA THR A 336 23.20 -14.52 -8.39
C THR A 336 22.73 -13.67 -9.56
N SER A 337 21.42 -13.46 -9.69
CA SER A 337 20.77 -12.65 -10.73
C SER A 337 20.80 -11.15 -10.46
N LEU A 338 21.27 -10.71 -9.29
CA LEU A 338 21.22 -9.30 -8.90
C LEU A 338 22.04 -8.42 -9.85
N VAL A 339 21.44 -7.30 -10.24
CA VAL A 339 22.05 -6.25 -11.07
C VAL A 339 22.37 -5.02 -10.23
N SER A 340 21.53 -4.73 -9.24
CA SER A 340 21.68 -3.60 -8.30
C SER A 340 21.34 -4.02 -6.89
N CYS A 341 22.20 -3.64 -5.93
CA CYS A 341 21.98 -3.86 -4.50
C CYS A 341 22.24 -2.56 -3.73
N SER A 342 21.31 -2.18 -2.86
CA SER A 342 21.44 -1.07 -1.92
C SER A 342 21.16 -1.58 -0.51
N LEU A 343 22.12 -1.41 0.40
CA LEU A 343 22.01 -1.80 1.80
C LEU A 343 22.19 -0.56 2.67
N SER A 344 21.22 -0.28 3.54
CA SER A 344 21.28 0.89 4.41
C SER A 344 20.98 0.52 5.85
N MET A 345 21.66 1.19 6.80
CA MET A 345 21.43 1.03 8.24
C MET A 345 21.42 -0.43 8.68
N CYS A 346 22.42 -1.20 8.27
CA CYS A 346 22.61 -2.61 8.66
C CYS A 346 23.75 -2.73 9.68
N PRO A 347 23.54 -2.36 10.96
CA PRO A 347 24.61 -2.17 11.94
C PRO A 347 25.38 -3.46 12.27
N CYS A 348 24.71 -4.62 12.20
CA CYS A 348 25.32 -5.92 12.51
C CYS A 348 25.99 -6.61 11.30
N LEU A 349 25.80 -6.09 10.08
CA LEU A 349 26.29 -6.73 8.87
C LEU A 349 27.82 -6.64 8.79
N LYS A 350 28.49 -7.79 8.79
CA LYS A 350 29.96 -7.92 8.73
C LYS A 350 30.47 -8.29 7.35
N THR A 351 29.70 -9.10 6.61
CA THR A 351 30.11 -9.61 5.29
C THR A 351 28.93 -9.66 4.32
N ILE A 352 29.24 -9.42 3.04
CA ILE A 352 28.30 -9.60 1.92
C ILE A 352 28.89 -10.69 1.01
N GLY A 353 28.16 -11.78 0.86
CA GLY A 353 28.48 -12.89 -0.03
C GLY A 353 28.24 -12.48 -1.49
N LEU A 354 29.32 -12.12 -2.17
CA LEU A 354 29.33 -11.66 -3.57
C LEU A 354 29.73 -12.78 -4.56
N GLU A 355 30.00 -13.98 -4.05
CA GLU A 355 30.40 -15.13 -4.86
C GLU A 355 29.31 -15.52 -5.87
N GLY A 356 29.67 -15.63 -7.14
CA GLY A 356 28.74 -16.02 -8.21
C GLY A 356 27.76 -14.93 -8.67
N VAL A 357 27.78 -13.73 -8.07
CA VAL A 357 26.90 -12.60 -8.45
C VAL A 357 27.48 -11.81 -9.63
N ASN A 358 27.65 -12.50 -10.76
CA ASN A 358 28.37 -11.98 -11.94
C ASN A 358 27.60 -10.91 -12.73
N SER A 359 26.35 -10.62 -12.35
CA SER A 359 25.50 -9.63 -12.99
C SER A 359 25.45 -8.29 -12.23
N LEU A 360 26.04 -8.23 -11.03
CA LEU A 360 25.95 -7.06 -10.16
C LEU A 360 26.79 -5.92 -10.74
N THR A 361 26.13 -4.83 -11.13
CA THR A 361 26.77 -3.65 -11.72
C THR A 361 26.80 -2.45 -10.78
N ARG A 362 25.92 -2.42 -9.78
CA ARG A 362 25.80 -1.36 -8.77
C ARG A 362 25.69 -1.95 -7.37
N LEU A 363 26.55 -1.49 -6.48
CA LEU A 363 26.50 -1.79 -5.05
C LEU A 363 26.54 -0.48 -4.26
N GLU A 364 25.55 -0.25 -3.42
CA GLU A 364 25.50 0.89 -2.52
C GLU A 364 25.34 0.41 -1.09
N VAL A 365 26.19 0.90 -0.20
CA VAL A 365 26.18 0.53 1.20
C VAL A 365 26.31 1.78 2.05
N GLN A 366 25.34 2.00 2.93
CA GLN A 366 25.28 3.16 3.79
C GLN A 366 25.03 2.76 5.25
N ALA A 367 25.77 3.37 6.18
CA ALA A 367 25.59 3.17 7.64
C ALA A 367 25.60 1.69 8.06
N CYS A 368 26.50 0.90 7.47
CA CYS A 368 26.74 -0.50 7.82
C CYS A 368 28.03 -0.57 8.65
N GLU A 369 27.93 -0.21 9.93
CA GLU A 369 29.07 0.08 10.80
C GLU A 369 29.99 -1.12 11.07
N SER A 370 29.45 -2.34 10.96
CA SER A 370 30.21 -3.58 11.18
C SER A 370 30.84 -4.14 9.92
N LEU A 371 30.56 -3.57 8.75
CA LEU A 371 30.96 -4.15 7.48
C LEU A 371 32.47 -4.02 7.28
N GLY A 372 33.12 -5.16 7.09
CA GLY A 372 34.57 -5.24 6.91
C GLY A 372 34.98 -5.23 5.44
N ASP A 373 36.28 -5.42 5.25
CA ASP A 373 36.95 -5.54 3.96
C ASP A 373 36.30 -6.59 3.06
N MET A 374 36.34 -6.34 1.74
CA MET A 374 35.74 -7.26 0.76
C MET A 374 36.35 -7.12 -0.63
N LYS A 375 36.09 -8.14 -1.44
CA LYS A 375 36.34 -8.15 -2.87
C LYS A 375 35.04 -7.89 -3.63
N LEU A 376 35.03 -6.83 -4.44
CA LEU A 376 33.91 -6.54 -5.33
C LEU A 376 33.91 -7.54 -6.50
N PRO A 377 32.75 -7.95 -7.04
CA PRO A 377 32.70 -8.84 -8.20
C PRO A 377 33.19 -8.13 -9.47
N SER A 378 33.71 -8.90 -10.44
CA SER A 378 34.28 -8.38 -11.69
C SER A 378 33.30 -7.62 -12.60
N SER A 379 32.01 -7.67 -12.31
CA SER A 379 30.96 -7.00 -13.07
C SER A 379 30.62 -5.59 -12.55
N ILE A 380 31.11 -5.22 -11.36
CA ILE A 380 30.77 -3.97 -10.70
C ILE A 380 31.29 -2.77 -11.52
N LYS A 381 30.40 -1.81 -11.75
CA LYS A 381 30.70 -0.55 -12.44
C LYS A 381 30.59 0.65 -11.50
N LEU A 382 29.69 0.58 -10.52
CA LEU A 382 29.41 1.64 -9.57
C LEU A 382 29.43 1.05 -8.16
N ALA A 383 30.20 1.67 -7.27
CA ALA A 383 30.27 1.30 -5.86
C ALA A 383 30.21 2.55 -4.98
N LEU A 384 29.31 2.56 -4.00
CA LEU A 384 29.17 3.62 -3.02
C LEU A 384 29.24 3.02 -1.62
N PHE A 385 30.13 3.56 -0.79
CA PHE A 385 30.28 3.18 0.61
C PHE A 385 30.25 4.45 1.47
N GLN A 386 29.20 4.59 2.28
CA GLN A 386 29.02 5.72 3.18
C GLN A 386 28.87 5.24 4.61
N MET A 387 29.53 5.90 5.56
CA MET A 387 29.44 5.55 6.98
C MET A 387 29.74 4.05 7.25
N CYS A 388 30.78 3.51 6.61
CA CYS A 388 31.25 2.13 6.76
C CYS A 388 32.69 2.12 7.32
N PRO A 389 32.90 2.51 8.59
CA PRO A 389 34.22 2.80 9.16
C PRO A 389 35.17 1.60 9.30
N LYS A 390 34.67 0.36 9.18
CA LYS A 390 35.47 -0.87 9.30
C LYS A 390 35.97 -1.41 7.95
N ILE A 391 35.65 -0.74 6.85
CA ILE A 391 36.24 -1.04 5.54
C ILE A 391 37.58 -0.31 5.46
N HIS A 392 38.65 -1.07 5.64
CA HIS A 392 40.04 -0.60 5.53
C HIS A 392 40.67 -0.97 4.19
N SER A 393 40.18 -2.01 3.53
CA SER A 393 40.64 -2.42 2.20
C SER A 393 39.51 -2.93 1.29
N LEU A 394 39.63 -2.62 0.00
CA LEU A 394 38.74 -3.11 -1.05
C LEU A 394 39.56 -3.64 -2.23
N GLU A 395 39.28 -4.89 -2.60
CA GLU A 395 39.68 -5.42 -3.91
C GLU A 395 38.63 -5.01 -4.94
N VAL A 396 39.03 -4.21 -5.93
CA VAL A 396 38.15 -3.59 -6.92
C VAL A 396 38.47 -4.07 -8.34
N PRO A 397 37.48 -4.34 -9.20
CA PRO A 397 37.77 -4.74 -10.57
C PRO A 397 38.26 -3.57 -11.41
N SER A 398 39.14 -3.87 -12.37
CA SER A 398 39.64 -2.91 -13.36
C SER A 398 38.54 -2.23 -14.19
N CYS A 399 37.34 -2.81 -14.29
CA CYS A 399 36.20 -2.22 -15.00
C CYS A 399 35.37 -1.21 -14.16
N LEU A 400 35.72 -0.97 -12.90
CA LEU A 400 35.01 -0.05 -12.02
C LEU A 400 35.08 1.38 -12.57
N LYS A 401 33.92 2.01 -12.77
CA LYS A 401 33.83 3.37 -13.34
C LYS A 401 33.78 4.45 -12.27
N SER A 402 33.19 4.15 -11.12
CA SER A 402 33.04 5.12 -10.04
C SER A 402 33.04 4.41 -8.70
N LEU A 403 33.91 4.89 -7.81
CA LEU A 403 33.94 4.56 -6.39
C LEU A 403 33.74 5.83 -5.60
N GLN A 404 32.77 5.85 -4.71
CA GLN A 404 32.58 6.91 -3.74
C GLN A 404 32.70 6.34 -2.33
N HIS A 405 33.62 6.90 -1.53
CA HIS A 405 33.81 6.53 -0.12
C HIS A 405 33.89 7.82 0.71
N VAL A 406 33.05 7.95 1.73
CA VAL A 406 32.82 9.26 2.38
C VAL A 406 33.49 9.41 3.76
N PHE A 407 34.13 8.39 4.34
CA PHE A 407 34.57 8.47 5.75
C PHE A 407 36.02 8.09 6.06
N ASP A 408 36.80 7.56 5.12
CA ASP A 408 38.22 7.30 5.38
C ASP A 408 39.10 7.58 4.14
N PRO A 409 40.02 8.57 4.20
CA PRO A 409 40.99 8.82 3.15
C PRO A 409 42.10 7.76 3.06
N THR A 410 42.15 6.77 3.97
CA THR A 410 43.21 5.76 4.06
C THR A 410 42.82 4.38 3.53
N ILE A 411 41.65 4.24 2.89
CA ILE A 411 41.21 2.97 2.33
C ILE A 411 42.23 2.42 1.30
N LYS A 412 42.66 1.18 1.49
CA LYS A 412 43.58 0.51 0.57
C LYS A 412 42.80 -0.09 -0.59
N LEU A 413 43.08 0.36 -1.81
CA LEU A 413 42.48 -0.18 -3.02
C LEU A 413 43.48 -1.07 -3.75
N SER A 414 43.10 -2.32 -4.00
CA SER A 414 43.83 -3.26 -4.86
C SER A 414 42.98 -3.58 -6.08
N TYR A 415 43.56 -3.41 -7.28
CA TYR A 415 42.83 -3.64 -8.53
C TYR A 415 43.09 -5.06 -9.06
N PHE A 416 42.07 -5.67 -9.68
CA PHE A 416 42.18 -6.99 -10.31
C PHE A 416 41.48 -7.09 -11.67
#